data_AF-A0A412I0P1-F1
#
_entry.id   AF-A0A412I0P1-F1
#
_cell.length_a   1.000
_cell.length_b   1.000
_cell.length_c   1.000
_cell.angle_alpha   90.00
_cell.angle_beta   90.00
_cell.angle_gamma   90.00
#
_symmetry.space_group_name_H-M   'P 1'
#
loop_
_entity.id
_entity.type
_entity.pdbx_description
1 polymer ?
#
loop_
_entity_poly.entity_id
_entity_poly.type
_entity_poly.pdbx_seq_one_letter_code
_entity_poly.pdbx_strand_id
1 'polypeptide(L)'
;MEIIEAIEKLKDNRALICLENRALIKMENEKIYIWHHQWHSKLSSNDFISLFQKNSFEVYENDHGIDIEKDEEYYAWRNRYL
;
A
#
# COMPACT_ATOMS: atom_id res chain seq x y z
N MET A 1 -1.57 -10.54 11.79
CA MET A 1 -1.95 -9.43 12.71
C MET A 1 -3.40 -9.06 12.47
N GLU A 2 -4.16 -8.79 13.53
CA GLU A 2 -5.55 -8.29 13.45
C GLU A 2 -5.58 -6.80 13.05
N ILE A 3 -6.72 -6.32 12.53
CA ILE A 3 -6.83 -4.96 11.98
C ILE A 3 -6.58 -3.84 12.99
N ILE A 4 -6.87 -4.07 14.28
CA ILE A 4 -6.66 -3.09 15.35
C ILE A 4 -5.16 -2.83 15.52
N GLU A 5 -4.39 -3.91 15.67
CA GLU A 5 -2.94 -3.85 15.85
C GLU A 5 -2.25 -3.32 14.56
N ALA A 6 -2.80 -3.67 13.39
CA ALA A 6 -2.39 -3.10 12.11
C ALA A 6 -2.53 -1.56 12.09
N ILE A 7 -3.65 -1.02 12.54
CA ILE A 7 -3.86 0.44 12.57
C ILE A 7 -2.91 1.14 13.53
N GLU A 8 -2.60 0.54 14.66
CA GLU A 8 -1.59 1.08 15.57
C GLU A 8 -0.21 1.17 14.89
N LYS A 9 0.19 0.13 14.14
CA LYS A 9 1.43 0.16 13.35
C LYS A 9 1.40 1.19 12.23
N LEU A 10 0.26 1.36 11.56
CA LEU A 10 0.08 2.39 10.54
C LEU A 10 0.21 3.81 11.12
N LYS A 11 -0.32 4.04 12.32
CA LYS A 11 -0.15 5.31 13.05
C LYS A 11 1.29 5.55 13.48
N ASP A 12 2.05 4.48 13.75
CA ASP A 12 3.51 4.51 13.99
C ASP A 12 4.34 4.76 12.71
N ASN A 13 3.68 5.17 11.62
CA ASN A 13 4.28 5.43 10.31
C ASN A 13 4.96 4.21 9.68
N ARG A 14 4.56 2.99 10.09
CA ARG A 14 5.03 1.74 9.49
C ARG A 14 4.16 1.37 8.29
N ALA A 15 4.78 0.71 7.32
CA ALA A 15 4.06 0.07 6.23
C ALA A 15 3.60 -1.32 6.65
N LEU A 16 2.46 -1.74 6.13
CA LEU A 16 1.91 -3.08 6.30
C LEU A 16 1.71 -3.73 4.94
N ILE A 17 1.61 -5.06 4.92
CA ILE A 17 1.17 -5.81 3.76
C ILE A 17 -0.05 -6.66 4.11
N CYS A 18 -1.06 -6.62 3.26
CA CYS A 18 -2.21 -7.52 3.35
C CYS A 18 -1.84 -8.87 2.74
N LEU A 19 -1.95 -9.96 3.49
CA LEU A 19 -1.51 -11.29 3.02
C LEU A 19 -2.39 -11.85 1.91
N GLU A 20 -3.71 -11.60 1.97
CA GLU A 20 -4.66 -12.12 0.97
C GLU A 20 -4.48 -11.46 -0.40
N ASN A 21 -4.33 -10.14 -0.40
CA ASN A 21 -4.25 -9.36 -1.63
C ASN A 21 -2.82 -8.98 -1.98
N ARG A 22 -1.80 -9.32 -1.18
CA ARG A 22 -0.40 -8.84 -1.32
C ARG A 22 -0.32 -7.33 -1.61
N ALA A 23 -1.20 -6.57 -0.98
CA ALA A 23 -1.28 -5.13 -1.15
C ALA A 23 -0.53 -4.43 -0.01
N LEU A 24 0.35 -3.51 -0.36
CA LEU A 24 1.08 -2.68 0.60
C LEU A 24 0.18 -1.55 1.07
N ILE A 25 0.14 -1.34 2.37
CA ILE A 25 -0.76 -0.39 3.03
C ILE A 25 0.10 0.56 3.85
N LYS A 26 -0.12 1.86 3.66
CA LYS A 26 0.57 2.91 4.39
C LYS A 26 -0.41 4.00 4.77
N MET A 27 -0.25 4.58 5.94
CA MET A 27 -1.02 5.73 6.37
C MET A 27 -0.19 7.00 6.19
N GLU A 28 -0.80 8.03 5.60
CA GLU A 28 -0.19 9.33 5.40
C GLU A 28 -1.26 10.41 5.51
N ASN A 29 -1.00 11.48 6.28
CA ASN A 29 -1.93 12.59 6.49
C ASN A 29 -3.36 12.11 6.87
N GLU A 30 -3.44 11.18 7.83
CA GLU A 30 -4.69 10.57 8.30
C GLU A 30 -5.50 9.78 7.26
N LYS A 31 -4.91 9.50 6.10
CA LYS A 31 -5.54 8.69 5.04
C LYS A 31 -4.74 7.43 4.78
N ILE A 32 -5.43 6.35 4.45
CA ILE A 32 -4.82 5.06 4.17
C ILE A 32 -4.67 4.91 2.66
N TYR A 33 -3.46 4.62 2.24
CA TYR A 33 -3.10 4.33 0.87
C TYR A 33 -2.80 2.85 0.73
N ILE A 34 -3.41 2.24 -0.26
CA ILE A 34 -3.24 0.84 -0.62
C ILE A 34 -2.60 0.78 -1.99
N TRP A 35 -1.46 0.11 -2.04
CA TRP A 35 -0.64 -0.10 -3.21
C TRP A 35 -0.66 -1.58 -3.55
N HIS A 36 -1.39 -1.91 -4.61
CA HIS A 36 -1.44 -3.23 -5.18
C HIS A 36 -0.84 -3.21 -6.58
N HIS A 37 -0.25 -4.31 -7.03
CA HIS A 37 0.40 -4.37 -8.33
C HIS A 37 -0.54 -4.10 -9.53
N GLN A 38 -1.85 -4.31 -9.34
CA GLN A 38 -2.88 -4.04 -10.36
C GLN A 38 -3.67 -2.75 -10.12
N TRP A 39 -3.69 -2.22 -8.88
CA TRP A 39 -4.53 -1.08 -8.54
C TRP A 39 -3.98 -0.31 -7.35
N HIS A 40 -4.27 0.98 -7.32
CA HIS A 40 -3.95 1.85 -6.19
C HIS A 40 -5.26 2.41 -5.66
N SER A 41 -5.45 2.38 -4.35
CA SER A 41 -6.65 2.94 -3.73
C SER A 41 -6.31 3.79 -2.54
N LYS A 42 -7.18 4.75 -2.27
CA LYS A 42 -7.08 5.66 -1.14
C LYS A 42 -8.41 5.66 -0.42
N LEU A 43 -8.36 5.39 0.87
CA LEU A 43 -9.53 5.22 1.70
C LEU A 43 -9.32 5.83 3.08
N SER A 44 -10.43 6.12 3.76
CA SER A 44 -10.41 6.56 5.14
C SER A 44 -10.05 5.39 6.06
N SER A 45 -9.56 5.69 7.27
CA SER A 45 -9.33 4.65 8.27
C SER A 45 -10.58 3.85 8.60
N ASN A 46 -11.75 4.50 8.58
CA ASN A 46 -13.01 3.84 8.90
C ASN A 46 -13.44 2.85 7.80
N ASP A 47 -13.33 3.27 6.53
CA ASP A 47 -13.58 2.38 5.39
C ASP A 47 -12.59 1.22 5.35
N PHE A 48 -11.32 1.48 5.67
CA PHE A 48 -10.32 0.43 5.78
C PHE A 48 -10.73 -0.61 6.82
N ILE A 49 -11.10 -0.18 8.04
CA ILE A 49 -11.53 -1.10 9.09
C ILE A 49 -12.69 -1.98 8.61
N SER A 50 -13.71 -1.38 7.99
CA SER A 50 -14.89 -2.12 7.55
C SER A 50 -14.58 -3.10 6.41
N LEU A 51 -13.77 -2.70 5.43
CA LEU A 51 -13.44 -3.52 4.27
C LEU A 51 -12.47 -4.64 4.60
N PHE A 52 -11.52 -4.37 5.50
CA PHE A 52 -10.38 -5.22 5.78
C PHE A 52 -10.47 -5.93 7.15
N GLN A 53 -11.61 -5.85 7.83
CA GLN A 53 -11.80 -6.41 9.18
C GLN A 53 -11.44 -7.89 9.29
N LYS A 54 -11.69 -8.66 8.23
CA LYS A 54 -11.45 -10.11 8.18
C LYS A 54 -10.07 -10.47 7.64
N ASN A 55 -9.31 -9.48 7.20
CA ASN A 55 -8.07 -9.70 6.50
C ASN A 55 -6.89 -9.77 7.48
N SER A 56 -5.86 -10.52 7.08
CA SER A 56 -4.63 -10.64 7.85
C SER A 56 -3.55 -9.69 7.33
N PHE A 57 -2.92 -8.96 8.25
CA PHE A 57 -1.84 -8.03 7.97
C PHE A 57 -0.51 -8.54 8.53
N GLU A 58 0.57 -8.14 7.88
CA GLU A 58 1.94 -8.31 8.34
C GLU A 58 2.68 -6.97 8.26
N VAL A 59 3.62 -6.73 9.17
CA VAL A 59 4.43 -5.51 9.16
C VAL A 59 5.43 -5.63 8.02
N TYR A 60 5.37 -4.68 7.09
CA TYR A 60 6.35 -4.60 6.02
C TYR A 60 7.55 -3.81 6.55
N GLU A 61 8.55 -4.54 7.03
CA GLU A 61 9.87 -3.98 7.31
C GLU A 61 10.61 -3.83 5.98
N ASN A 62 10.89 -2.58 5.62
CA ASN A 62 11.56 -2.23 4.37
C ASN A 62 13.06 -2.59 4.49
N ASP A 63 13.39 -3.86 4.32
CA ASP A 63 14.78 -4.32 4.21
C ASP A 63 15.24 -4.42 2.75
N HIS A 64 14.34 -4.22 1.79
CA HIS A 64 14.66 -4.26 0.37
C HIS A 64 14.37 -2.93 -0.30
N GLY A 65 15.47 -2.25 -0.62
CA GLY A 65 15.52 -0.98 -1.35
C GLY A 65 14.57 -0.98 -2.54
N ILE A 66 13.91 0.15 -2.71
CA ILE A 66 13.10 0.46 -3.86
C ILE A 66 13.98 0.31 -5.11
N ASP A 67 13.81 -0.80 -5.85
CA ASP A 67 14.32 -0.91 -7.22
C ASP A 67 13.52 0.07 -8.09
N ILE A 68 14.11 1.26 -8.24
CA ILE A 68 13.70 2.39 -9.08
C ILE A 68 13.73 2.03 -10.59
N GLU A 69 14.07 0.80 -10.95
CA GLU A 69 14.44 0.39 -12.32
C GLU A 69 13.26 0.19 -13.30
N LYS A 70 11.99 0.39 -12.89
CA LYS A 70 10.82 0.06 -13.74
C LYS A 70 9.95 1.23 -14.21
N ASP A 71 10.36 2.48 -14.01
CA ASP A 71 9.60 3.66 -14.45
C ASP A 71 10.04 4.25 -15.81
N GLU A 72 11.21 3.88 -16.34
CA GLU A 72 11.70 4.45 -17.62
C GLU A 72 10.95 3.95 -18.86
N GLU A 73 10.44 2.71 -18.87
CA GLU A 73 9.70 2.18 -20.03
C GLU A 73 8.30 2.79 -20.20
N TYR A 74 7.67 3.25 -19.10
CA TYR A 74 6.31 3.79 -19.14
C TYR A 74 6.20 5.15 -19.84
N TYR A 75 7.30 5.92 -19.94
CA TYR A 75 7.30 7.21 -20.64
C TYR A 75 7.70 7.11 -22.12
N ALA A 76 8.23 5.98 -22.58
CA ALA A 76 8.76 5.86 -23.95
C ALA A 76 7.68 5.81 -25.04
N TRP A 77 6.44 5.41 -24.73
CA TRP A 77 5.39 5.25 -25.75
C TRP A 77 4.66 6.55 -26.12
N ARG A 78 4.80 7.63 -25.33
CA ARG A 78 4.12 8.91 -25.61
C ARG A 78 4.85 9.78 -26.64
N ASN A 79 6.11 9.46 -26.96
CA ASN A 79 6.92 10.31 -27.85
C ASN A 79 6.89 9.90 -29.33
N ARG A 80 5.96 9.02 -29.74
CA ARG A 80 5.91 8.50 -31.12
C ARG A 80 4.96 9.25 -32.06
N TYR A 81 4.29 10.31 -31.61
CA TYR A 81 3.29 11.05 -32.40
C TYR A 81 3.40 12.58 -32.29
N LEU A 82 4.61 13.13 -32.14
CA LEU A 82 4.88 14.55 -32.41
C LEU A 82 5.78 14.67 -33.64
#